data_AF-A0A958H3B0-F1
#
_entry.id   AF-A0A958H3B0-F1
#
_cell.length_a   1.000
_cell.length_b   1.000
_cell.length_c   1.000
_cell.angle_alpha   90.00
_cell.angle_beta   90.00
_cell.angle_gamma   90.00
#
_symmetry.space_group_name_H-M   'P 1'
#
loop_
_entity.id
_entity.type
_entity.pdbx_description
1 polymer ?
#
loop_
_entity_poly.entity_id
_entity_poly.type
_entity_poly.pdbx_seq_one_letter_code
_entity_poly.pdbx_strand_id
1 'polypeptide(L)'
;MSANDYDPIQLELFKNRFASIAEEMGVVLRRTAYSPNIKERLDFSCALFDSTGQMIAQAAHIPVHLGAMPISVKTAIERLTFKPGDTVILNDPFAGGSHLPDITMITPVFVGEAETESSELFG
;
A
#
# COMPACT_ATOMS: atom_id res chain seq x y z
N MET A 1 35.62 7.18 3.33
CA MET A 1 34.29 6.54 3.14
C MET A 1 34.08 6.42 1.65
N SER A 2 34.25 5.21 1.09
CA SER A 2 34.12 4.95 -0.35
C SER A 2 32.65 4.82 -0.73
N ALA A 3 32.31 5.22 -1.96
CA ALA A 3 30.98 5.17 -2.53
C ALA A 3 30.48 3.72 -2.73
N ASN A 4 29.21 3.49 -2.38
CA ASN A 4 28.31 2.37 -2.72
C ASN A 4 28.60 0.96 -2.14
N ASP A 5 28.02 0.68 -0.98
CA ASP A 5 27.94 -0.66 -0.34
C ASP A 5 26.74 -1.52 -0.85
N TYR A 6 26.09 -1.14 -1.95
CA TYR A 6 24.94 -1.86 -2.49
C TYR A 6 25.27 -2.54 -3.81
N ASP A 7 25.05 -3.86 -3.90
CA ASP A 7 25.17 -4.62 -5.13
C ASP A 7 24.11 -4.14 -6.15
N PRO A 8 24.52 -3.58 -7.31
CA PRO A 8 23.59 -3.07 -8.30
C PRO A 8 22.64 -4.15 -8.85
N ILE A 9 23.05 -5.42 -8.85
CA ILE A 9 22.19 -6.54 -9.27
C ILE A 9 21.08 -6.73 -8.25
N GLN A 10 21.41 -6.74 -6.95
CA GLN A 10 20.41 -6.86 -5.89
C GLN A 10 19.44 -5.68 -5.90
N LEU A 11 19.94 -4.45 -6.09
CA LEU A 11 19.09 -3.26 -6.16
C LEU A 11 18.04 -3.38 -7.27
N GLU A 12 18.46 -3.77 -8.47
CA GLU A 12 17.54 -3.93 -9.59
C GLU A 12 16.56 -5.09 -9.37
N LEU A 13 17.00 -6.20 -8.75
CA LEU A 13 16.11 -7.30 -8.36
C LEU A 13 15.02 -6.85 -7.37
N PHE A 14 15.39 -6.13 -6.30
CA PHE A 14 14.43 -5.67 -5.30
C PHE A 14 13.46 -4.63 -5.88
N LYS A 15 13.95 -3.69 -6.68
CA LYS A 15 13.13 -2.71 -7.37
C LYS A 15 12.04 -3.39 -8.22
N ASN A 16 12.42 -4.37 -9.04
CA ASN A 16 11.45 -5.09 -9.88
C ASN A 16 10.48 -5.94 -9.05
N ARG A 17 10.93 -6.55 -7.95
CA ARG A 17 10.06 -7.29 -7.02
C ARG A 17 9.01 -6.38 -6.38
N PHE A 18 9.41 -5.24 -5.82
CA PHE A 18 8.45 -4.32 -5.18
C PHE A 18 7.47 -3.73 -6.19
N ALA A 19 7.93 -3.38 -7.39
CA ALA A 19 7.05 -2.94 -8.47
C ALA A 19 6.03 -4.03 -8.86
N SER A 20 6.48 -5.28 -8.99
CA SER A 20 5.60 -6.41 -9.33
C SER A 20 4.54 -6.65 -8.26
N ILE A 21 4.89 -6.54 -6.96
CA ILE A 21 3.92 -6.67 -5.86
C ILE A 21 2.84 -5.58 -5.96
N ALA A 22 3.23 -4.32 -6.18
CA ALA A 22 2.26 -3.22 -6.31
C ALA A 22 1.32 -3.42 -7.50
N GLU A 23 1.84 -3.95 -8.63
CA GLU A 23 1.02 -4.27 -9.80
C GLU A 23 0.06 -5.43 -9.53
N GLU A 24 0.52 -6.51 -8.89
CA GLU A 24 -0.31 -7.66 -8.54
C GLU A 24 -1.44 -7.27 -7.58
N MET A 25 -1.19 -6.40 -6.60
CA MET A 25 -2.25 -5.82 -5.75
C MET A 25 -3.35 -5.17 -6.60
N GLY A 26 -2.97 -4.38 -7.60
CA GLY A 26 -3.90 -3.73 -8.52
C GLY A 26 -4.68 -4.72 -9.39
N VAL A 27 -4.02 -5.76 -9.90
CA VAL A 27 -4.66 -6.84 -10.67
C VAL A 27 -5.70 -7.56 -9.83
N VAL A 28 -5.37 -7.92 -8.59
CA VAL A 28 -6.29 -8.61 -7.67
C VAL A 28 -7.47 -7.72 -7.31
N LEU A 29 -7.22 -6.45 -6.96
CA LEU A 29 -8.28 -5.48 -6.65
C LEU A 29 -9.25 -5.32 -7.84
N ARG A 30 -8.73 -5.15 -9.05
CA ARG A 30 -9.56 -5.03 -10.26
C ARG A 30 -10.37 -6.29 -10.55
N ARG A 31 -9.78 -7.48 -10.39
CA ARG A 31 -10.45 -8.76 -10.68
C ARG A 31 -11.57 -9.07 -9.69
N THR A 32 -11.42 -8.64 -8.45
CA THR A 32 -12.38 -8.89 -7.36
C THR A 32 -13.42 -7.79 -7.20
N ALA A 33 -13.21 -6.63 -7.83
CA ALA A 33 -14.13 -5.50 -7.74
C ALA A 33 -15.46 -5.74 -8.49
N TYR A 34 -16.55 -5.37 -7.83
CA TYR A 34 -17.88 -5.23 -8.45
C TYR A 34 -18.10 -3.83 -9.05
N SER A 35 -17.40 -2.81 -8.54
CA SER A 35 -17.57 -1.43 -8.98
C SER A 35 -17.03 -1.23 -10.40
N PRO A 36 -17.82 -0.68 -11.35
CA PRO A 36 -17.33 -0.31 -12.67
C PRO A 36 -16.22 0.73 -12.63
N ASN A 37 -16.21 1.61 -11.61
CA ASN A 37 -15.13 2.59 -11.45
C ASN A 37 -13.78 1.89 -11.24
N ILE A 38 -13.74 0.81 -10.46
CA ILE A 38 -12.51 0.04 -10.25
C ILE A 38 -12.26 -0.91 -11.42
N LYS A 39 -13.28 -1.66 -11.85
CA LYS A 39 -13.13 -2.75 -12.82
C LYS A 39 -12.85 -2.28 -14.25
N GLU A 40 -13.52 -1.21 -14.68
CA GLU A 40 -13.50 -0.71 -16.06
C GLU A 40 -12.76 0.62 -16.18
N ARG A 41 -13.01 1.56 -15.24
CA ARG A 41 -12.38 2.88 -15.28
C ARG A 41 -10.98 2.92 -14.65
N LEU A 42 -10.59 1.85 -13.96
CA LEU A 42 -9.30 1.72 -13.27
C LEU A 42 -9.04 2.85 -12.26
N ASP A 43 -10.13 3.27 -11.60
CA ASP A 43 -10.14 4.35 -10.61
C ASP A 43 -9.66 3.85 -9.24
N PHE A 44 -8.39 3.46 -9.19
CA PHE A 44 -7.70 2.99 -8.00
C PHE A 44 -6.18 3.12 -8.18
N SER A 45 -5.44 3.01 -7.09
CA SER A 45 -3.98 2.87 -7.13
C SER A 45 -3.53 1.97 -5.99
N CYS A 46 -2.39 1.32 -6.15
CA CYS A 46 -1.78 0.47 -5.13
C CYS A 46 -0.34 0.95 -4.89
N ALA A 47 0.13 0.90 -3.65
CA ALA A 47 1.48 1.31 -3.31
C ALA A 47 2.00 0.57 -2.07
N LEU A 48 3.32 0.44 -2.02
CA LEU A 48 4.09 -0.09 -0.90
C LEU A 48 4.84 1.04 -0.23
N PHE A 49 4.88 1.01 1.10
CA PHE A 49 5.56 2.00 1.91
C PHE A 49 6.49 1.30 2.90
N ASP A 50 7.59 1.96 3.27
CA ASP A 50 8.43 1.54 4.38
C ASP A 50 7.78 1.88 5.73
N SER A 51 8.41 1.45 6.82
CA SER A 51 7.92 1.68 8.18
C SER A 51 7.93 3.15 8.61
N THR A 52 8.57 4.04 7.83
CA THR A 52 8.58 5.49 8.04
C THR A 52 7.54 6.22 7.17
N GLY A 53 6.77 5.47 6.37
CA GLY A 53 5.78 6.02 5.46
C GLY A 53 6.37 6.61 4.17
N GLN A 54 7.58 6.23 3.79
CA GLN A 54 8.13 6.56 2.47
C GLN A 54 7.68 5.54 1.43
N MET A 55 7.27 6.02 0.26
CA MET A 55 6.80 5.16 -0.83
C MET A 55 7.98 4.41 -1.46
N ILE A 56 7.90 3.07 -1.47
CA ILE A 56 8.91 2.18 -2.06
C ILE A 56 8.57 1.86 -3.52
N ALA A 57 7.31 1.54 -3.78
CA ALA A 57 6.81 1.16 -5.09
C ALA A 57 5.33 1.49 -5.22
N GLN A 58 4.86 1.62 -6.46
CA GLN A 58 3.49 2.01 -6.74
C GLN A 58 3.06 1.53 -8.12
N ALA A 59 1.79 1.14 -8.20
CA ALA A 59 1.03 0.95 -9.41
C ALA A 59 -0.07 2.02 -9.42
N ALA A 60 0.32 3.26 -9.69
CA ALA A 60 -0.62 4.36 -9.81
C ALA A 60 -1.09 4.54 -11.23
N HIS A 61 -2.41 4.49 -11.37
CA HIS A 61 -3.10 4.86 -12.60
C HIS A 61 -3.59 6.31 -12.55
N ILE A 62 -3.50 6.99 -11.39
CA ILE A 62 -4.05 8.33 -11.19
C ILE A 62 -3.08 9.23 -10.40
N PRO A 63 -2.60 10.35 -10.97
CA PRO A 63 -1.63 11.24 -10.33
C PRO A 63 -2.04 11.82 -8.97
N VAL A 64 -3.35 12.04 -8.74
CA VAL A 64 -3.83 12.60 -7.47
C VAL A 64 -3.53 11.67 -6.29
N HIS A 65 -3.60 10.35 -6.50
CA HIS A 65 -3.30 9.37 -5.47
C HIS A 65 -1.83 9.42 -5.03
N LEU A 66 -0.91 9.77 -5.93
CA LEU A 66 0.53 9.86 -5.63
C LEU A 66 0.86 10.97 -4.63
N GLY A 67 0.11 12.08 -4.67
CA GLY A 67 0.25 13.15 -3.69
C GLY A 67 -0.44 12.83 -2.36
N ALA A 68 -1.56 12.12 -2.42
CA ALA A 68 -2.45 11.87 -1.29
C ALA A 68 -1.98 10.71 -0.39
N MET A 69 -1.64 9.56 -0.98
CA MET A 69 -1.31 8.33 -0.23
C MET A 69 -0.15 8.48 0.77
N PRO A 70 0.96 9.18 0.48
CA PRO A 70 2.03 9.37 1.47
C PRO A 70 1.55 10.11 2.73
N ILE A 71 0.63 11.07 2.58
CA ILE A 71 0.04 11.81 3.70
C ILE A 71 -0.86 10.89 4.52
N SER A 72 -1.68 10.06 3.85
CA SER A 72 -2.53 9.06 4.49
C SER A 72 -1.74 8.08 5.34
N VAL A 73 -0.65 7.53 4.79
CA VAL A 73 0.21 6.56 5.49
C VAL A 73 0.91 7.20 6.69
N LYS A 74 1.49 8.39 6.51
CA LYS A 74 2.11 9.12 7.63
C LYS A 74 1.11 9.41 8.74
N THR A 75 -0.08 9.89 8.38
CA THR A 75 -1.13 10.19 9.36
C THR A 75 -1.55 8.95 10.13
N ALA A 76 -1.66 7.79 9.45
CA ALA A 76 -1.98 6.54 10.11
C ALA A 76 -0.88 6.09 11.09
N ILE A 77 0.40 6.19 10.68
CA ILE A 77 1.56 5.90 11.53
C ILE A 77 1.61 6.80 12.77
N GLU A 78 1.31 8.10 12.61
CA GLU A 78 1.36 9.07 13.70
C GLU A 78 0.21 8.91 14.71
N ARG A 79 -0.97 8.52 14.25
CA ARG A 79 -2.20 8.52 15.07
C ARG A 79 -2.52 7.18 15.70
N LEU A 80 -2.01 6.08 15.16
CA LEU A 80 -2.44 4.73 15.52
C LEU A 80 -1.27 3.84 15.91
N THR A 81 -1.55 2.87 16.77
CA THR A 81 -0.63 1.75 17.04
C THR A 81 -1.17 0.53 16.32
N PHE A 82 -0.39 0.01 15.37
CA PHE A 82 -0.76 -1.14 14.56
C PHE A 82 -0.49 -2.47 15.26
N LYS A 83 -1.36 -3.45 15.01
CA LYS A 83 -1.16 -4.87 15.35
C LYS A 83 -1.25 -5.73 14.08
N PRO A 84 -0.67 -6.94 14.07
CA PRO A 84 -0.87 -7.90 12.99
C PRO A 84 -2.37 -8.11 12.72
N GLY A 85 -2.76 -8.07 11.44
CA GLY A 85 -4.15 -8.23 11.01
C GLY A 85 -4.97 -6.94 10.94
N ASP A 86 -4.48 -5.82 11.47
CA ASP A 86 -5.20 -4.55 11.41
C ASP A 86 -5.29 -4.00 9.96
N THR A 87 -6.36 -3.26 9.69
CA THR A 87 -6.49 -2.42 8.48
C THR A 87 -7.08 -1.08 8.87
N VAL A 88 -6.40 -0.01 8.49
CA VAL A 88 -6.87 1.36 8.70
C VAL A 88 -7.53 1.88 7.44
N ILE A 89 -8.67 2.54 7.62
CA ILE A 89 -9.46 3.11 6.52
C ILE A 89 -9.59 4.62 6.77
N LEU A 90 -9.27 5.44 5.78
CA LEU A 90 -9.47 6.88 5.86
C LEU A 90 -9.86 7.51 4.52
N ASN A 91 -10.58 8.63 4.62
CA ASN A 91 -10.94 9.52 3.51
C ASN A 91 -10.99 10.99 3.92
N ASP A 92 -10.46 11.34 5.11
CA ASP A 92 -10.44 12.72 5.61
C ASP A 92 -9.52 13.57 4.72
N PRO A 93 -10.04 14.63 4.07
CA PRO A 93 -9.25 15.47 3.16
C PRO A 93 -8.09 16.19 3.85
N PHE A 94 -8.14 16.36 5.17
CA PHE A 94 -7.05 16.96 5.95
C PHE A 94 -6.02 15.92 6.42
N ALA A 95 -6.24 14.63 6.13
CA ALA A 95 -5.42 13.51 6.53
C ALA A 95 -4.91 12.68 5.34
N GLY A 96 -4.95 13.22 4.12
CA GLY A 96 -4.50 12.53 2.91
C GLY A 96 -5.62 11.96 2.04
N GLY A 97 -6.90 12.20 2.35
CA GLY A 97 -7.99 11.99 1.40
C GLY A 97 -7.94 13.00 0.25
N SER A 98 -8.10 12.57 -1.00
CA SER A 98 -8.20 13.46 -2.17
C SER A 98 -9.59 14.09 -2.30
N HIS A 99 -10.62 13.29 -2.12
CA HIS A 99 -12.00 13.73 -1.97
C HIS A 99 -12.83 12.63 -1.29
N LEU A 100 -14.03 12.97 -0.81
CA LEU A 100 -14.82 12.09 0.05
C LEU A 100 -15.08 10.66 -0.51
N PRO A 101 -15.31 10.47 -1.82
CA PRO A 101 -15.43 9.13 -2.42
C PRO A 101 -14.16 8.26 -2.39
N ASP A 102 -12.97 8.86 -2.24
CA ASP A 102 -11.72 8.12 -2.30
C ASP A 102 -11.39 7.53 -0.95
N ILE A 103 -11.43 6.21 -0.87
CA ILE A 103 -11.16 5.47 0.35
C ILE A 103 -9.74 4.91 0.29
N THR A 104 -8.89 5.32 1.22
CA THR A 104 -7.55 4.75 1.39
C THR A 104 -7.58 3.67 2.46
N MET A 105 -7.14 2.46 2.11
CA MET A 105 -6.96 1.34 3.04
C MET A 105 -5.47 1.07 3.23
N ILE A 106 -5.03 0.95 4.48
CA ILE A 106 -3.63 0.77 4.86
C ILE A 106 -3.52 -0.46 5.75
N THR A 107 -2.77 -1.46 5.29
CA THR A 107 -2.52 -2.70 6.04
C THR A 107 -1.02 -2.77 6.37
N PRO A 108 -0.61 -2.78 7.65
CA PRO A 108 0.78 -2.95 8.05
C PRO A 108 1.25 -4.40 7.81
N VAL A 109 2.50 -4.55 7.39
CA VAL A 109 3.15 -5.87 7.26
C VAL A 109 4.19 -6.01 8.37
N PHE A 110 4.07 -7.05 9.18
CA PHE A 110 5.03 -7.39 10.23
C PHE A 110 5.91 -8.55 9.77
N VAL A 111 7.23 -8.47 10.02
CA VAL A 111 8.21 -9.50 9.66
C VAL A 111 8.67 -10.22 10.92
N GLY A 112 8.51 -11.54 10.98
CA GLY A 112 8.73 -12.40 12.17
C GLY A 112 7.59 -13.40 12.36
N GLU A 113 7.67 -14.30 13.34
CA GLU A 113 6.59 -15.27 13.61
C GLU A 113 5.32 -14.55 14.11
N ALA A 114 4.39 -14.37 13.18
CA ALA A 114 2.97 -14.21 13.45
C ALA A 114 2.18 -15.02 12.41
N GLU A 115 2.50 -16.31 12.28
CA GLU A 115 1.51 -17.30 11.88
C GLU A 115 0.81 -17.78 13.14
N THR A 116 -0.37 -17.25 13.44
CA THR A 116 -1.49 -17.97 14.08
C THR A 116 -2.65 -16.97 14.11
N GLU A 117 -3.71 -17.19 13.31
CA GLU A 117 -5.12 -16.81 13.56
C GLU A 117 -5.99 -16.75 12.28
N SER A 118 -5.46 -17.01 11.08
CA SER A 118 -6.29 -17.13 9.86
C SER A 118 -7.14 -18.42 9.79
N SER A 119 -7.10 -19.29 10.81
CA SER A 119 -7.81 -20.58 10.82
C SER A 119 -9.24 -20.53 11.37
N GLU A 120 -9.68 -19.46 12.03
CA GLU A 120 -11.00 -19.46 12.69
C GLU A 120 -12.12 -18.74 11.92
N LEU A 121 -11.83 -18.13 10.77
CA LEU A 121 -12.82 -17.36 9.99
C LEU A 121 -13.63 -18.19 8.96
N PHE A 122 -13.33 -19.49 8.82
CA PHE A 122 -14.11 -20.43 8.00
C PHE A 122 -14.51 -21.69 8.80
N GLY A 123 -15.03 -21.50 10.01
CA GLY A 123 -15.76 -22.52 10.78
C GLY A 123 -17.26 -22.47 10.48
#